data_AF-A0A7W7N7H1-F1
#
_entry.id   AF-A0A7W7N7H1-F1
#
_cell.length_a   1.000
_cell.length_b   1.000
_cell.length_c   1.000
_cell.angle_alpha   90.00
_cell.angle_beta   90.00
_cell.angle_gamma   90.00
#
_symmetry.space_group_name_H-M   'P 1'
#
loop_
_entity.id
_entity.type
_entity.pdbx_description
1 polymer ?
#
loop_
_entity_poly.entity_id
_entity_poly.type
_entity_poly.pdbx_seq_one_letter_code
_entity_poly.pdbx_strand_id
1 'polypeptide(L)'
;MINKISIRCSLFSFLLIAFFQLSCAGKNNTDISEETNLIVKKIEKINVLMGSAVGYGGNRPEQYDNFEELKKTASQEELLQLTKHSNAVVRCYSFWALGNYKNFDLFSLVKDHINDDAPVKTQFGCIISTEKVGDFFINLVNPENENSEIRQLTKKEFSKLETILINQENSLYALNNAIESATPTKALYPKLRALVIKKHNQSALVTLSKYKNPNDIELILTNREKELDDDGESGYFYTYKAIQNFPDPHFFPFLEKRLYETLDNDHFSNEWLEMYAAIAAYKDAKALELLKIPFTKVQHQNIKEYHIKFVYEGILVNPSPLYDDLLWKIWQEEHIITLEGFTYLLQLNSGKTLEFSKKELMPNYQIKNTKSTARFTQGIFTENLEETMLNFLLINDKPFTYKILKEKIATAYVNDFEIYCAKVLELGDKSFAESLFKRLKNEGNPHVYLQIVETLISFKDKAINERILEVRKQNKNMNVDWGSYSLNAILEKNNIK
;
A
#
# COMPACT_ATOMS: atom_id res chain seq x y z
N MET A 1 33.72 -100.22 -19.84
CA MET A 1 35.20 -100.15 -19.88
C MET A 1 35.60 -98.70 -20.11
N ILE A 2 36.14 -98.07 -19.07
CA ILE A 2 37.21 -97.04 -19.01
C ILE A 2 37.18 -95.79 -19.93
N ASN A 3 37.22 -94.63 -19.22
CA ASN A 3 37.90 -93.33 -19.46
C ASN A 3 37.23 -92.12 -20.17
N LYS A 4 36.88 -91.14 -19.31
CA LYS A 4 37.54 -89.83 -19.04
C LYS A 4 37.76 -88.79 -20.17
N ILE A 5 37.19 -87.60 -19.86
CA ILE A 5 37.75 -86.22 -19.96
C ILE A 5 37.72 -85.55 -21.35
N SER A 6 36.93 -84.46 -21.47
CA SER A 6 37.47 -83.09 -21.48
C SER A 6 36.36 -82.04 -21.65
N ILE A 7 36.41 -81.02 -20.79
CA ILE A 7 35.54 -79.86 -20.69
C ILE A 7 36.25 -78.69 -21.42
N ARG A 8 35.45 -77.77 -21.96
CA ARG A 8 35.78 -76.41 -22.47
C ARG A 8 35.83 -76.28 -23.99
N CYS A 9 34.75 -75.73 -24.56
CA CYS A 9 34.76 -74.57 -25.48
C CYS A 9 33.35 -74.32 -26.06
N SER A 10 32.37 -74.04 -25.20
CA SER A 10 31.02 -73.58 -25.61
C SER A 10 30.62 -72.33 -24.81
N LEU A 11 31.62 -71.50 -24.49
CA LEU A 11 31.49 -70.38 -23.56
C LEU A 11 32.00 -69.10 -24.24
N PHE A 12 31.61 -68.86 -25.49
CA PHE A 12 31.94 -67.60 -26.18
C PHE A 12 30.86 -67.05 -27.12
N SER A 13 29.69 -67.70 -27.24
CA SER A 13 28.61 -67.21 -28.12
C SER A 13 27.30 -66.89 -27.40
N PHE A 14 27.22 -67.07 -26.08
CA PHE A 14 26.03 -66.70 -25.27
C PHE A 14 26.24 -65.47 -24.35
N LEU A 15 27.44 -64.88 -24.33
CA LEU A 15 27.76 -63.77 -23.43
C LEU A 15 27.58 -62.36 -24.07
N LEU A 16 27.16 -62.28 -25.34
CA LEU A 16 26.90 -60.99 -26.01
C LEU A 16 25.42 -60.62 -26.12
N ILE A 17 24.49 -61.52 -25.77
CA ILE A 17 23.04 -61.23 -25.77
C ILE A 17 22.51 -60.97 -24.34
N ALA A 18 23.34 -61.18 -23.30
CA ALA A 18 23.02 -60.80 -21.92
C ALA A 18 23.39 -59.34 -21.57
N PHE A 19 23.99 -58.58 -22.50
CA PHE A 19 24.40 -57.18 -22.28
C PHE A 19 23.43 -56.13 -22.83
N PHE A 20 22.30 -56.53 -23.42
CA PHE A 20 21.28 -55.61 -23.94
C PHE A 20 19.94 -55.62 -23.17
N GLN A 21 19.85 -56.32 -22.04
CA GLN A 21 18.63 -56.41 -21.21
C GLN A 21 18.78 -55.82 -19.79
N LEU A 22 19.89 -55.16 -19.47
CA LEU A 22 20.13 -54.53 -18.15
C LEU A 22 20.30 -53.00 -18.21
N SER A 23 19.95 -52.36 -19.32
CA SER A 23 19.86 -50.89 -19.44
C SER A 23 18.43 -50.44 -19.73
N CYS A 24 17.45 -51.01 -19.04
CA CYS A 24 16.06 -50.54 -18.99
C CYS A 24 15.37 -51.10 -17.72
N ALA A 25 15.90 -50.76 -16.56
CA ALA A 25 15.11 -50.77 -15.32
C ALA A 25 15.38 -49.42 -14.65
N GLY A 26 14.47 -48.47 -14.90
CA GLY A 26 14.46 -47.20 -14.21
C GLY A 26 14.40 -47.46 -12.71
N LYS A 27 15.47 -47.13 -12.00
CA LYS A 27 15.39 -46.88 -10.55
C LYS A 27 14.57 -45.61 -10.38
N ASN A 28 13.26 -45.77 -10.18
CA ASN A 28 12.48 -44.80 -9.44
C ASN A 28 13.01 -44.82 -8.00
N ASN A 29 14.07 -44.06 -7.73
CA ASN A 29 14.60 -43.89 -6.39
C ASN A 29 13.69 -42.88 -5.69
N THR A 30 12.61 -43.35 -5.08
CA THR A 30 11.62 -42.55 -4.34
C THR A 30 12.06 -42.20 -2.92
N ASP A 31 13.36 -42.33 -2.64
CA ASP A 31 13.93 -42.07 -1.32
C ASP A 31 14.80 -40.83 -1.41
N ILE A 32 14.56 -39.88 -0.50
CA ILE A 32 15.39 -38.69 -0.32
C ILE A 32 16.82 -39.12 -0.05
N SER A 33 17.79 -38.59 -0.80
CA SER A 33 19.20 -38.92 -0.64
C SER A 33 19.72 -38.54 0.75
N GLU A 34 20.81 -39.19 1.17
CA GLU A 34 21.43 -38.89 2.46
C GLU A 34 21.91 -37.43 2.54
N GLU A 35 22.44 -36.90 1.44
CA GLU A 35 22.89 -35.51 1.34
C GLU A 35 21.72 -34.52 1.52
N THR A 36 20.61 -34.72 0.80
CA THR A 36 19.40 -33.91 0.95
C THR A 36 18.84 -34.01 2.37
N ASN A 37 18.83 -35.20 2.97
CA ASN A 37 18.35 -35.40 4.35
C ASN A 37 19.20 -34.66 5.39
N LEU A 38 20.51 -34.56 5.19
CA LEU A 38 21.39 -33.78 6.07
C LEU A 38 21.02 -32.30 6.03
N ILE A 39 20.72 -31.75 4.85
CA ILE A 39 20.29 -30.36 4.70
C ILE A 39 18.91 -30.14 5.32
N VAL A 40 17.96 -31.04 5.08
CA VAL A 40 16.61 -31.00 5.69
C VAL A 40 16.72 -30.93 7.21
N LYS A 41 17.57 -31.74 7.84
CA LYS A 41 17.79 -31.69 9.31
C LYS A 41 18.31 -30.33 9.79
N LYS A 42 19.15 -29.63 9.01
CA LYS A 42 19.60 -28.27 9.35
C LYS A 42 18.42 -27.28 9.31
N ILE A 43 17.59 -27.38 8.26
CA ILE A 43 16.39 -26.54 8.10
C ILE A 43 15.39 -26.76 9.24
N GLU A 44 15.13 -28.02 9.58
CA GLU A 44 14.23 -28.41 10.68
C GLU A 44 14.73 -27.93 12.04
N LYS A 45 16.05 -27.90 12.24
CA LYS A 45 16.64 -27.45 13.50
C LYS A 45 16.37 -25.96 13.77
N ILE A 46 16.40 -25.11 12.74
CA ILE A 46 16.09 -23.68 12.89
C ILE A 46 14.58 -23.44 12.87
N ASN A 47 13.84 -24.17 12.02
CA ASN A 47 12.38 -24.17 11.93
C ASN A 47 11.73 -22.77 11.82
N VAL A 48 12.37 -21.88 11.06
CA VAL A 48 11.80 -20.60 10.62
C VAL A 48 12.03 -20.48 9.12
N LEU A 49 11.03 -20.00 8.40
CA LEU A 49 11.14 -19.68 6.98
C LEU A 49 11.69 -18.25 6.85
N MET A 50 12.90 -18.09 6.32
CA MET A 50 13.64 -16.83 6.32
C MET A 50 13.99 -16.38 4.90
N GLY A 51 13.95 -15.06 4.66
CA GLY A 51 14.44 -14.46 3.42
C GLY A 51 15.97 -14.31 3.39
N SER A 52 16.49 -13.80 2.27
CA SER A 52 17.93 -13.61 2.02
C SER A 52 18.59 -12.55 2.90
N ALA A 53 17.80 -11.63 3.48
CA ALA A 53 18.23 -10.59 4.39
C ALA A 53 17.19 -10.39 5.51
N VAL A 54 17.61 -10.49 6.77
CA VAL A 54 16.72 -10.41 7.94
C VAL A 54 17.30 -9.55 9.06
N GLY A 55 16.40 -8.98 9.88
CA GLY A 55 16.74 -8.19 11.07
C GLY A 55 17.31 -6.80 10.77
N TYR A 56 17.73 -6.11 11.83
CA TYR A 56 18.36 -4.79 11.72
C TYR A 56 19.70 -4.91 10.98
N GLY A 57 19.83 -4.23 9.84
CA GLY A 57 21.01 -4.29 8.98
C GLY A 57 20.94 -5.30 7.82
N GLY A 58 19.85 -6.06 7.66
CA GLY A 58 19.65 -6.93 6.50
C GLY A 58 20.65 -8.08 6.41
N ASN A 59 20.89 -8.77 7.54
CA ASN A 59 21.88 -9.84 7.60
C ASN A 59 21.39 -11.09 6.89
N ARG A 60 22.27 -11.76 6.15
CA ARG A 60 21.98 -13.05 5.54
C ARG A 60 21.97 -14.16 6.61
N PRO A 61 20.84 -14.87 6.84
CA PRO A 61 20.76 -15.87 7.89
C PRO A 61 21.26 -17.24 7.42
N GLU A 62 21.84 -18.03 8.33
CA GLU A 62 22.26 -19.43 8.08
C GLU A 62 21.10 -20.28 7.50
N GLN A 63 19.88 -20.00 7.93
CA GLN A 63 18.69 -20.69 7.44
C GLN A 63 18.42 -20.46 5.95
N TYR A 64 18.75 -19.27 5.43
CA TYR A 64 18.66 -19.01 4.00
C TYR A 64 19.80 -19.69 3.24
N ASP A 65 20.98 -19.82 3.84
CA ASP A 65 22.08 -20.62 3.25
C ASP A 65 21.72 -22.11 3.18
N ASN A 66 21.06 -22.66 4.20
CA ASN A 66 20.53 -24.03 4.17
C ASN A 66 19.49 -24.21 3.04
N PHE A 67 18.67 -23.19 2.78
CA PHE A 67 17.72 -23.20 1.66
C PHE A 67 18.44 -23.18 0.29
N GLU A 68 19.45 -22.32 0.12
CA GLU A 68 20.25 -22.30 -1.11
C GLU A 68 20.99 -23.63 -1.34
N GLU A 69 21.49 -24.26 -0.27
CA GLU A 69 22.08 -25.60 -0.31
C GLU A 69 21.04 -26.64 -0.76
N LEU A 70 19.84 -26.63 -0.16
CA LEU A 70 18.74 -27.52 -0.54
C LEU A 70 18.39 -27.37 -2.03
N LYS A 71 18.24 -26.12 -2.50
CA LYS A 71 17.91 -25.79 -3.89
C LYS A 71 18.94 -26.31 -4.88
N LYS A 72 20.22 -26.34 -4.48
CA LYS A 72 21.34 -26.78 -5.32
C LYS A 72 21.52 -28.30 -5.33
N THR A 73 21.30 -28.95 -4.19
CA THR A 73 21.61 -30.37 -3.99
C THR A 73 20.43 -31.28 -4.33
N ALA A 74 19.21 -30.92 -3.93
CA ALA A 74 18.05 -31.78 -4.11
C ALA A 74 17.59 -31.81 -5.57
N SER A 75 17.30 -33.01 -6.08
CA SER A 75 16.64 -33.21 -7.35
C SER A 75 15.20 -32.67 -7.34
N GLN A 76 14.64 -32.45 -8.54
CA GLN A 76 13.25 -32.02 -8.68
C GLN A 76 12.27 -33.01 -8.03
N GLU A 77 12.53 -34.31 -8.15
CA GLU A 77 11.73 -35.38 -7.54
C GLU A 77 11.81 -35.37 -6.02
N GLU A 78 13.01 -35.17 -5.45
CA GLU A 78 13.19 -35.04 -4.00
C GLU A 78 12.47 -33.81 -3.46
N LEU A 79 12.61 -32.65 -4.11
CA LEU A 79 11.92 -31.43 -3.72
C LEU A 79 10.39 -31.61 -3.76
N LEU A 80 9.86 -32.29 -4.78
CA LEU A 80 8.44 -32.62 -4.86
C LEU A 80 8.01 -33.53 -3.71
N GLN A 81 8.80 -34.54 -3.35
CA GLN A 81 8.51 -35.39 -2.20
C GLN A 81 8.58 -34.60 -0.88
N LEU A 82 9.53 -33.69 -0.74
CA LEU A 82 9.68 -32.83 0.44
C LEU A 82 8.57 -31.79 0.60
N THR A 83 7.80 -31.49 -0.45
CA THR A 83 6.55 -30.70 -0.29
C THR A 83 5.51 -31.42 0.56
N LYS A 84 5.66 -32.72 0.82
CA LYS A 84 4.79 -33.51 1.71
C LYS A 84 5.43 -33.82 3.07
N HIS A 85 6.56 -33.16 3.37
CA HIS A 85 7.31 -33.39 4.60
C HIS A 85 6.51 -32.99 5.84
N SER A 86 6.74 -33.64 6.98
CA SER A 86 6.04 -33.34 8.24
C SER A 86 6.32 -31.92 8.76
N ASN A 87 7.57 -31.45 8.61
CA ASN A 87 7.98 -30.09 8.92
C ASN A 87 7.48 -29.06 7.88
N ALA A 88 6.73 -28.05 8.33
CA ALA A 88 6.14 -27.00 7.49
C ALA A 88 7.18 -26.12 6.75
N VAL A 89 8.29 -25.77 7.41
CA VAL A 89 9.37 -24.96 6.80
C VAL A 89 10.03 -25.72 5.66
N VAL A 90 10.23 -27.03 5.83
CA VAL A 90 10.76 -27.90 4.76
C VAL A 90 9.80 -27.91 3.56
N ARG A 91 8.49 -28.00 3.78
CA ARG A 91 7.49 -27.92 2.69
C ARG A 91 7.60 -26.59 1.94
N CYS A 92 7.62 -25.47 2.67
CA CYS A 92 7.75 -24.12 2.10
C CYS A 92 9.01 -23.93 1.28
N TYR A 93 10.18 -24.28 1.82
CA TYR A 93 11.44 -24.15 1.07
C TYR A 93 11.50 -25.10 -0.13
N SER A 94 10.93 -26.30 -0.02
CA SER A 94 10.91 -27.24 -1.15
C SER A 94 10.04 -26.71 -2.29
N PHE A 95 8.86 -26.15 -1.96
CA PHE A 95 8.01 -25.46 -2.93
C PHE A 95 8.70 -24.24 -3.56
N TRP A 96 9.34 -23.40 -2.74
CA TRP A 96 10.09 -22.25 -3.21
C TRP A 96 11.22 -22.66 -4.16
N ALA A 97 11.97 -23.72 -3.83
CA ALA A 97 13.00 -24.27 -4.71
C ALA A 97 12.41 -24.77 -6.05
N LEU A 98 11.29 -25.50 -6.02
CA LEU A 98 10.58 -25.96 -7.22
C LEU A 98 10.14 -24.81 -8.15
N GLY A 99 9.83 -23.64 -7.57
CA GLY A 99 9.47 -22.44 -8.33
C GLY A 99 10.54 -21.94 -9.30
N ASN A 100 11.80 -22.36 -9.13
CA ASN A 100 12.91 -22.02 -10.04
C ASN A 100 12.94 -22.87 -11.32
N TYR A 101 12.18 -23.97 -11.38
CA TYR A 101 12.12 -24.84 -12.55
C TYR A 101 11.08 -24.31 -13.54
N LYS A 102 11.54 -23.79 -14.69
CA LYS A 102 10.69 -23.10 -15.68
C LYS A 102 9.44 -23.87 -16.13
N ASN A 103 9.54 -25.20 -16.20
CA ASN A 103 8.48 -26.07 -16.73
C ASN A 103 7.75 -26.88 -15.65
N PHE A 104 7.94 -26.55 -14.37
CA PHE A 104 7.25 -27.24 -13.29
C PHE A 104 5.80 -26.76 -13.16
N ASP A 105 4.85 -27.69 -12.98
CA ASP A 105 3.43 -27.40 -12.81
C ASP A 105 3.12 -26.94 -11.38
N LEU A 106 3.43 -25.67 -11.11
CA LEU A 106 3.15 -25.03 -9.83
C LEU A 106 1.65 -24.95 -9.54
N PHE A 107 0.79 -24.83 -10.56
CA PHE A 107 -0.66 -24.73 -10.35
C PHE A 107 -1.21 -26.00 -9.70
N SER A 108 -0.87 -27.18 -10.25
CA SER A 108 -1.31 -28.45 -9.68
C SER A 108 -0.77 -28.66 -8.27
N LEU A 109 0.51 -28.29 -8.03
CA LEU A 109 1.11 -28.43 -6.71
C LEU A 109 0.46 -27.55 -5.64
N VAL A 110 0.17 -26.27 -5.95
CA VAL A 110 -0.54 -25.37 -5.04
C VAL A 110 -1.95 -25.89 -4.78
N LYS A 111 -2.65 -26.35 -5.81
CA LYS A 111 -3.98 -26.95 -5.68
C LYS A 111 -3.98 -28.15 -4.72
N ASP A 112 -2.96 -29.00 -4.76
CA ASP A 112 -2.85 -30.16 -3.87
C ASP A 112 -2.59 -29.77 -2.41
N HIS A 113 -2.10 -28.56 -2.14
CA HIS A 113 -1.80 -28.02 -0.80
C HIS A 113 -2.78 -26.94 -0.34
N ILE A 114 -3.94 -26.81 -1.00
CA ILE A 114 -4.95 -25.79 -0.67
C ILE A 114 -5.57 -25.95 0.73
N ASN A 115 -5.36 -27.10 1.37
CA ASN A 115 -5.80 -27.40 2.72
C ASN A 115 -4.64 -27.49 3.72
N ASP A 116 -3.42 -27.14 3.31
CA ASP A 116 -2.25 -27.16 4.19
C ASP A 116 -2.25 -25.93 5.09
N ASP A 117 -2.92 -26.06 6.23
CA ASP A 117 -3.11 -25.00 7.21
C ASP A 117 -2.08 -25.02 8.36
N ALA A 118 -1.01 -25.81 8.20
CA ALA A 118 0.03 -25.87 9.21
C ALA A 118 0.70 -24.50 9.37
N PRO A 119 0.89 -24.02 10.61
CA PRO A 119 1.53 -22.74 10.86
C PRO A 119 3.03 -22.83 10.55
N VAL A 120 3.54 -21.81 9.87
CA VAL A 120 4.97 -21.60 9.62
C VAL A 120 5.37 -20.22 10.14
N LYS A 121 6.36 -20.19 11.03
CA LYS A 121 6.96 -18.94 11.47
C LYS A 121 7.83 -18.39 10.35
N THR A 122 7.68 -17.12 10.02
CA THR A 122 8.40 -16.47 8.94
C THR A 122 9.20 -15.26 9.40
N GLN A 123 10.30 -14.97 8.71
CA GLN A 123 11.09 -13.77 8.92
C GLN A 123 11.63 -13.25 7.59
N PHE A 124 11.05 -12.15 7.11
CA PHE A 124 11.47 -11.48 5.88
C PHE A 124 11.79 -10.02 6.20
N GLY A 125 13.04 -9.60 5.97
CA GLY A 125 13.52 -8.30 6.44
C GLY A 125 13.36 -8.15 7.95
N CYS A 126 12.71 -7.06 8.38
CA CYS A 126 12.43 -6.80 9.80
C CYS A 126 11.11 -7.42 10.30
N ILE A 127 10.34 -8.07 9.43
CA ILE A 127 9.00 -8.58 9.75
C ILE A 127 9.11 -10.03 10.20
N ILE A 128 8.65 -10.32 11.41
CA ILE A 128 8.45 -11.67 11.93
C ILE A 128 6.94 -11.93 11.99
N SER A 129 6.49 -13.04 11.41
CA SER A 129 5.07 -13.39 11.35
C SER A 129 4.86 -14.90 11.51
N THR A 130 3.60 -15.31 11.49
CA THR A 130 3.17 -16.70 11.32
C THR A 130 2.14 -16.73 10.20
N GLU A 131 2.37 -17.54 9.17
CA GLU A 131 1.42 -17.78 8.09
C GLU A 131 1.15 -19.28 7.94
N LYS A 132 0.22 -19.68 7.06
CA LYS A 132 -0.03 -21.08 6.75
C LYS A 132 0.77 -21.51 5.52
N VAL A 133 1.14 -22.78 5.43
CA VAL A 133 1.91 -23.30 4.28
C VAL A 133 1.18 -23.05 2.96
N GLY A 134 -0.14 -23.33 2.91
CA GLY A 134 -0.94 -23.08 1.71
C GLY A 134 -0.99 -21.59 1.33
N ASP A 135 -1.08 -20.69 2.32
CA ASP A 135 -1.04 -19.24 2.08
C ASP A 135 0.31 -18.80 1.50
N PHE A 136 1.42 -19.31 2.06
CA PHE A 136 2.77 -19.04 1.54
C PHE A 136 2.92 -19.48 0.08
N PHE A 137 2.42 -20.68 -0.24
CA PHE A 137 2.46 -21.22 -1.61
C PHE A 137 1.70 -20.33 -2.59
N ILE A 138 0.49 -19.91 -2.23
CA ILE A 138 -0.37 -19.04 -3.05
C ILE A 138 0.29 -17.67 -3.24
N ASN A 139 0.85 -17.08 -2.19
CA ASN A 139 1.50 -15.78 -2.21
C ASN A 139 2.71 -15.73 -3.16
N LEU A 140 3.54 -16.79 -3.16
CA LEU A 140 4.72 -16.88 -4.02
C LEU A 140 4.37 -16.91 -5.51
N VAL A 141 3.24 -17.52 -5.87
CA VAL A 141 2.81 -17.67 -7.27
C VAL A 141 1.76 -16.66 -7.71
N ASN A 142 1.43 -15.68 -6.87
CA ASN A 142 0.45 -14.64 -7.17
C ASN A 142 0.95 -13.75 -8.34
N PRO A 143 0.17 -13.57 -9.43
CA PRO A 143 0.55 -12.73 -10.57
C PRO A 143 0.70 -11.23 -10.25
N GLU A 144 0.21 -10.77 -9.10
CA GLU A 144 0.32 -9.37 -8.66
C GLU A 144 1.56 -9.11 -7.80
N ASN A 145 2.32 -10.15 -7.45
CA ASN A 145 3.54 -10.00 -6.65
C ASN A 145 4.74 -9.64 -7.53
N GLU A 146 4.89 -8.37 -7.88
CA GLU A 146 5.93 -7.85 -8.79
C GLU A 146 7.38 -8.19 -8.38
N ASN A 147 7.62 -8.53 -7.10
CA ASN A 147 8.94 -8.85 -6.55
C ASN A 147 9.17 -10.35 -6.31
N SER A 148 8.36 -11.24 -6.90
CA SER A 148 8.53 -12.69 -6.70
C SER A 148 9.82 -13.21 -7.36
N GLU A 149 10.58 -13.99 -6.59
CA GLU A 149 11.81 -14.66 -7.06
C GLU A 149 11.52 -15.92 -7.91
N ILE A 150 10.26 -16.35 -8.00
CA ILE A 150 9.85 -17.54 -8.75
C ILE A 150 8.85 -17.22 -9.84
N ARG A 151 8.61 -18.20 -10.73
CA ARG A 151 7.57 -18.09 -11.77
C ARG A 151 6.19 -17.98 -11.12
N GLN A 152 5.48 -16.90 -11.44
CA GLN A 152 4.07 -16.71 -11.04
C GLN A 152 3.11 -17.51 -11.93
N LEU A 153 1.91 -17.77 -11.43
CA LEU A 153 0.81 -18.28 -12.24
C LEU A 153 0.35 -17.22 -13.24
N THR A 154 -0.21 -17.67 -14.36
CA THR A 154 -0.95 -16.77 -15.24
C THR A 154 -2.23 -16.28 -14.54
N LYS A 155 -2.73 -15.10 -14.92
CA LYS A 155 -4.01 -14.59 -14.40
C LYS A 155 -5.15 -15.62 -14.52
N LYS A 156 -5.18 -16.39 -15.61
CA LYS A 156 -6.18 -17.44 -15.84
C LYS A 156 -6.05 -18.61 -14.86
N GLU A 157 -4.84 -19.06 -14.58
CA GLU A 157 -4.58 -20.12 -13.59
C GLU A 157 -4.92 -19.64 -12.18
N PHE A 158 -4.53 -18.41 -11.85
CA PHE A 158 -4.82 -17.82 -10.55
C PHE A 158 -6.33 -17.64 -10.32
N SER A 159 -7.09 -17.14 -11.29
CA SER A 159 -8.56 -17.09 -11.18
C SER A 159 -9.22 -18.46 -11.05
N LYS A 160 -8.63 -19.50 -11.64
CA LYS A 160 -9.07 -20.89 -11.43
C LYS A 160 -8.78 -21.34 -10.00
N LEU A 161 -7.63 -20.97 -9.44
CA LEU A 161 -7.27 -21.25 -8.04
C LEU A 161 -8.21 -20.55 -7.05
N GLU A 162 -8.51 -19.26 -7.26
CA GLU A 162 -9.50 -18.50 -6.48
C GLU A 162 -10.87 -19.18 -6.50
N THR A 163 -11.30 -19.64 -7.67
CA THR A 163 -12.54 -20.42 -7.80
C THR A 163 -12.48 -21.72 -6.98
N ILE A 164 -11.34 -22.40 -6.92
CA ILE A 164 -11.19 -23.62 -6.11
C ILE A 164 -11.23 -23.27 -4.62
N LEU A 165 -10.51 -22.23 -4.18
CA LEU A 165 -10.50 -21.74 -2.79
C LEU A 165 -11.93 -21.49 -2.29
N ILE A 166 -12.74 -20.78 -3.06
CA ILE A 166 -14.13 -20.46 -2.69
C ILE A 166 -15.03 -21.70 -2.62
N ASN A 167 -14.75 -22.73 -3.43
CA ASN A 167 -15.62 -23.88 -3.61
C ASN A 167 -15.25 -25.10 -2.77
N GLN A 168 -14.06 -25.12 -2.17
CA GLN A 168 -13.56 -26.21 -1.35
C GLN A 168 -13.44 -25.77 0.10
N GLU A 169 -13.73 -26.67 1.04
CA GLU A 169 -13.48 -26.39 2.45
C GLU A 169 -11.99 -26.29 2.70
N ASN A 170 -11.54 -25.13 3.18
CA ASN A 170 -10.18 -24.83 3.57
C ASN A 170 -10.21 -23.74 4.65
N SER A 171 -9.08 -23.49 5.31
CA SER A 171 -8.94 -22.48 6.36
C SER A 171 -7.93 -21.38 6.01
N LEU A 172 -7.47 -21.31 4.75
CA LEU A 172 -6.43 -20.38 4.31
C LEU A 172 -6.92 -18.93 4.31
N TYR A 173 -6.02 -17.98 4.60
CA TYR A 173 -6.34 -16.55 4.50
C TYR A 173 -6.59 -16.11 3.06
N ALA A 174 -5.95 -16.78 2.08
CA ALA A 174 -6.17 -16.58 0.65
C ALA A 174 -7.63 -16.76 0.22
N LEU A 175 -8.43 -17.51 0.98
CA LEU A 175 -9.88 -17.59 0.77
C LEU A 175 -10.55 -16.22 0.86
N ASN A 176 -10.16 -15.39 1.84
CA ASN A 176 -10.75 -14.07 2.05
C ASN A 176 -10.44 -13.15 0.86
N ASN A 177 -9.20 -13.14 0.39
CA ASN A 177 -8.80 -12.39 -0.81
C ASN A 177 -9.59 -12.84 -2.05
N ALA A 178 -9.71 -14.15 -2.25
CA ALA A 178 -10.50 -14.71 -3.36
C ALA A 178 -11.99 -14.33 -3.27
N ILE A 179 -12.56 -14.27 -2.06
CA ILE A 179 -13.95 -13.85 -1.84
C ILE A 179 -14.13 -12.35 -2.14
N GLU A 180 -13.19 -11.50 -1.76
CA GLU A 180 -13.27 -10.04 -1.97
C GLU A 180 -13.16 -9.67 -3.45
N SER A 181 -12.29 -10.37 -4.19
CA SER A 181 -12.09 -10.21 -5.64
C SER A 181 -13.21 -10.85 -6.47
N ALA A 182 -14.01 -11.75 -5.88
CA ALA A 182 -15.02 -12.52 -6.60
C ALA A 182 -16.10 -11.63 -7.24
N THR A 183 -16.36 -11.87 -8.52
CA THR A 183 -17.51 -11.28 -9.22
C THR A 183 -18.81 -11.93 -8.73
N PRO A 184 -19.83 -11.14 -8.33
CA PRO A 184 -21.12 -11.68 -7.90
C PRO A 184 -21.79 -12.54 -8.98
N THR A 185 -22.18 -13.77 -8.63
CA THR A 185 -22.95 -14.68 -9.50
C THR A 185 -24.03 -15.40 -8.70
N LYS A 186 -25.15 -15.76 -9.34
CA LYS A 186 -26.25 -16.48 -8.65
C LYS A 186 -25.79 -17.77 -7.96
N ALA A 187 -24.79 -18.46 -8.52
CA ALA A 187 -24.25 -19.70 -7.96
C ALA A 187 -23.36 -19.48 -6.73
N LEU A 188 -22.74 -18.30 -6.61
CA LEU A 188 -21.85 -17.95 -5.51
C LEU A 188 -22.63 -17.46 -4.26
N TYR A 189 -23.75 -16.78 -4.46
CA TYR A 189 -24.60 -16.26 -3.38
C TYR A 189 -24.85 -17.26 -2.21
N PRO A 190 -25.38 -18.48 -2.43
CA PRO A 190 -25.66 -19.40 -1.32
C PRO A 190 -24.40 -19.84 -0.58
N LYS A 191 -23.24 -19.85 -1.24
CA LYS A 191 -21.94 -20.21 -0.62
C LYS A 191 -21.44 -19.11 0.29
N LEU A 192 -21.46 -17.86 -0.18
CA LEU A 192 -21.10 -16.70 0.62
C LEU A 192 -21.99 -16.60 1.86
N ARG A 193 -23.30 -16.72 1.68
CA ARG A 193 -24.25 -16.69 2.80
C ARG A 193 -23.98 -17.80 3.82
N ALA A 194 -23.63 -19.00 3.36
CA ALA A 194 -23.24 -20.09 4.25
C ALA A 194 -21.93 -19.80 5.01
N LEU A 195 -20.94 -19.15 4.38
CA LEU A 195 -19.69 -18.75 5.04
C LEU A 195 -19.94 -17.70 6.13
N VAL A 196 -20.80 -16.70 5.87
CA VAL A 196 -21.18 -15.71 6.88
C VAL A 196 -21.85 -16.39 8.08
N ILE A 197 -22.85 -17.24 7.84
CA ILE A 197 -23.65 -17.84 8.92
C ILE A 197 -22.88 -18.90 9.71
N LYS A 198 -22.09 -19.74 9.03
CA LYS A 198 -21.44 -20.89 9.67
C LYS A 198 -20.05 -20.60 10.20
N LYS A 199 -19.36 -19.60 9.63
CA LYS A 199 -17.96 -19.31 9.91
C LYS A 199 -17.72 -17.85 10.29
N HIS A 200 -18.76 -17.02 10.39
CA HIS A 200 -18.64 -15.58 10.69
C HIS A 200 -17.63 -14.86 9.77
N ASN A 201 -17.55 -15.30 8.50
CA ASN A 201 -16.56 -14.78 7.56
C ASN A 201 -16.95 -13.36 7.10
N GLN A 202 -16.13 -12.37 7.46
CA GLN A 202 -16.41 -10.96 7.22
C GLN A 202 -16.25 -10.54 5.76
N SER A 203 -15.21 -11.02 5.08
CA SER A 203 -15.01 -10.82 3.65
C SER A 203 -16.23 -11.34 2.85
N ALA A 204 -16.80 -12.48 3.26
CA ALA A 204 -18.00 -13.03 2.67
C ALA A 204 -19.23 -12.15 2.91
N LEU A 205 -19.37 -11.48 4.06
CA LEU A 205 -20.47 -10.55 4.33
C LEU A 205 -20.41 -9.36 3.38
N VAL A 206 -19.23 -8.75 3.24
CA VAL A 206 -19.02 -7.61 2.34
C VAL A 206 -19.31 -8.03 0.90
N THR A 207 -18.81 -9.17 0.43
CA THR A 207 -19.13 -9.64 -0.93
C THR A 207 -20.60 -10.03 -1.10
N LEU A 208 -21.25 -10.62 -0.08
CA LEU A 208 -22.68 -10.96 -0.08
C LEU A 208 -23.56 -9.70 -0.21
N SER A 209 -23.18 -8.60 0.43
CA SER A 209 -23.94 -7.34 0.36
C SER A 209 -24.04 -6.75 -1.05
N LYS A 210 -23.08 -7.06 -1.95
CA LYS A 210 -23.12 -6.64 -3.37
C LYS A 210 -24.35 -7.16 -4.12
N TYR A 211 -25.00 -8.23 -3.63
CA TYR A 211 -26.23 -8.76 -4.21
C TYR A 211 -27.49 -7.96 -3.84
N LYS A 212 -27.40 -7.08 -2.82
CA LYS A 212 -28.49 -6.22 -2.36
C LYS A 212 -29.80 -6.99 -2.08
N ASN A 213 -29.69 -8.18 -1.49
CA ASN A 213 -30.84 -9.02 -1.20
C ASN A 213 -31.48 -8.58 0.13
N PRO A 214 -32.76 -8.16 0.15
CA PRO A 214 -33.43 -7.74 1.38
C PRO A 214 -33.46 -8.82 2.49
N ASN A 215 -33.36 -10.10 2.13
CA ASN A 215 -33.32 -11.20 3.11
C ASN A 215 -32.01 -11.25 3.93
N ASP A 216 -31.00 -10.44 3.56
CA ASP A 216 -29.73 -10.35 4.28
C ASP A 216 -29.64 -9.11 5.17
N ILE A 217 -30.69 -8.27 5.25
CA ILE A 217 -30.71 -7.05 6.09
C ILE A 217 -30.42 -7.39 7.55
N GLU A 218 -31.14 -8.36 8.13
CA GLU A 218 -30.95 -8.76 9.52
C GLU A 218 -29.56 -9.39 9.76
N LEU A 219 -29.05 -10.13 8.76
CA LEU A 219 -27.72 -10.72 8.81
C LEU A 219 -26.63 -9.64 8.86
N ILE A 220 -26.79 -8.55 8.10
CA ILE A 220 -25.88 -7.40 8.12
C ILE A 220 -26.00 -6.65 9.47
N LEU A 221 -27.22 -6.35 9.92
CA LEU A 221 -27.45 -5.59 11.17
C LEU A 221 -26.92 -6.28 12.43
N THR A 222 -26.92 -7.61 12.44
CA THR A 222 -26.48 -8.41 13.59
C THR A 222 -25.00 -8.76 13.54
N ASN A 223 -24.30 -8.44 12.45
CA ASN A 223 -22.88 -8.71 12.33
C ASN A 223 -22.06 -7.75 13.20
N ARG A 224 -21.18 -8.32 14.02
CA ARG A 224 -20.22 -7.60 14.85
C ARG A 224 -19.01 -8.48 15.17
N GLU A 225 -17.81 -7.97 14.91
CA GLU A 225 -16.56 -8.57 15.38
C GLU A 225 -16.31 -8.15 16.83
N LYS A 226 -16.35 -9.12 17.75
CA LYS A 226 -16.16 -8.86 19.19
C LYS A 226 -14.72 -9.11 19.67
N GLU A 227 -13.87 -9.62 18.80
CA GLU A 227 -12.56 -10.16 19.19
C GLU A 227 -11.46 -9.09 19.26
N LEU A 228 -11.70 -7.88 18.72
CA LEU A 228 -10.65 -6.88 18.54
C LEU A 228 -10.61 -5.81 19.63
N ASP A 229 -11.74 -5.38 20.19
CA ASP A 229 -11.79 -4.39 21.28
C ASP A 229 -13.05 -4.58 22.15
N ASP A 230 -12.87 -4.76 23.46
CA ASP A 230 -13.96 -4.95 24.45
C ASP A 230 -14.50 -3.59 24.96
N ASP A 231 -14.53 -2.58 24.08
CA ASP A 231 -15.05 -1.24 24.40
C ASP A 231 -16.59 -1.17 24.28
N GLY A 232 -17.23 -2.23 23.79
CA GLY A 232 -18.68 -2.29 23.63
C GLY A 232 -19.25 -1.48 22.44
N GLU A 233 -18.44 -0.65 21.79
CA GLU A 233 -18.84 0.35 20.79
C GLU A 233 -18.30 0.06 19.39
N SER A 234 -17.20 -0.67 19.30
CA SER A 234 -16.51 -1.09 18.07
C SER A 234 -16.99 -2.45 17.52
N GLY A 235 -16.51 -2.81 16.33
CA GLY A 235 -16.67 -4.14 15.72
C GLY A 235 -17.65 -4.20 14.55
N TYR A 236 -18.11 -3.07 14.02
CA TYR A 236 -19.04 -2.97 12.90
C TYR A 236 -18.36 -2.56 11.59
N PHE A 237 -17.03 -2.60 11.49
CA PHE A 237 -16.25 -2.24 10.30
C PHE A 237 -16.82 -2.86 9.02
N TYR A 238 -16.98 -4.19 9.03
CA TYR A 238 -17.51 -4.94 7.90
C TYR A 238 -19.02 -4.75 7.71
N THR A 239 -19.75 -4.44 8.77
CA THR A 239 -21.17 -4.07 8.71
C THR A 239 -21.35 -2.75 7.96
N TYR A 240 -20.54 -1.75 8.24
CA TYR A 240 -20.56 -0.49 7.49
C TYR A 240 -20.15 -0.68 6.03
N LYS A 241 -19.10 -1.46 5.75
CA LYS A 241 -18.74 -1.82 4.36
C LYS A 241 -19.86 -2.55 3.62
N ALA A 242 -20.59 -3.44 4.29
CA ALA A 242 -21.75 -4.10 3.71
C ALA A 242 -22.88 -3.10 3.39
N ILE A 243 -23.15 -2.15 4.28
CA ILE A 243 -24.16 -1.10 4.05
C ILE A 243 -23.75 -0.15 2.92
N GLN A 244 -22.46 0.15 2.74
CA GLN A 244 -21.98 0.94 1.58
C GLN A 244 -22.36 0.29 0.24
N ASN A 245 -22.23 -1.05 0.13
CA ASN A 245 -22.63 -1.79 -1.07
C ASN A 245 -24.16 -1.86 -1.22
N PHE A 246 -24.88 -1.92 -0.11
CA PHE A 246 -26.34 -2.06 -0.06
C PHE A 246 -26.99 -0.98 0.83
N PRO A 247 -27.08 0.27 0.37
CA PRO A 247 -27.70 1.35 1.14
C PRO A 247 -29.24 1.20 1.10
N ASP A 248 -29.78 0.42 2.05
CA ASP A 248 -31.21 0.20 2.23
C ASP A 248 -31.76 0.98 3.44
N PRO A 249 -32.90 1.68 3.32
CA PRO A 249 -33.43 2.52 4.41
C PRO A 249 -33.58 1.84 5.77
N HIS A 250 -33.69 0.50 5.82
CA HIS A 250 -33.76 -0.24 7.08
C HIS A 250 -32.48 -0.12 7.93
N PHE A 251 -31.33 0.26 7.36
CA PHE A 251 -30.10 0.45 8.12
C PHE A 251 -29.96 1.84 8.75
N PHE A 252 -30.79 2.83 8.37
CA PHE A 252 -30.68 4.19 8.93
C PHE A 252 -30.79 4.26 10.46
N PRO A 253 -31.76 3.60 11.12
CA PRO A 253 -31.85 3.64 12.58
C PRO A 253 -30.58 3.12 13.27
N PHE A 254 -29.93 2.11 12.66
CA PHE A 254 -28.67 1.58 13.15
C PHE A 254 -27.53 2.60 12.97
N LEU A 255 -27.36 3.16 11.77
CA LEU A 255 -26.32 4.16 11.48
C LEU A 255 -26.47 5.42 12.35
N GLU A 256 -27.69 5.92 12.50
CA GLU A 256 -27.98 7.10 13.32
C GLU A 256 -27.66 6.83 14.79
N LYS A 257 -28.08 5.68 15.33
CA LYS A 257 -27.73 5.28 16.70
C LYS A 257 -26.21 5.20 16.90
N ARG A 258 -25.50 4.52 16.00
CA ARG A 258 -24.04 4.38 16.06
C ARG A 258 -23.37 5.75 16.01
N LEU A 259 -23.77 6.62 15.08
CA LEU A 259 -23.25 7.98 14.98
C LEU A 259 -23.36 8.71 16.31
N TYR A 260 -24.54 8.75 16.93
CA TYR A 260 -24.75 9.46 18.19
C TYR A 260 -23.87 8.94 19.34
N GLU A 261 -23.67 7.63 19.42
CA GLU A 261 -22.78 7.06 20.44
C GLU A 261 -21.32 7.52 20.28
N THR A 262 -20.85 7.71 19.04
CA THR A 262 -19.47 8.16 18.80
C THR A 262 -19.19 9.63 19.17
N LEU A 263 -20.23 10.48 19.29
CA LEU A 263 -20.05 11.94 19.44
C LEU A 263 -19.56 12.35 20.84
N ASP A 264 -19.81 11.50 21.84
CA ASP A 264 -19.47 11.74 23.25
C ASP A 264 -18.13 11.09 23.64
N ASN A 265 -17.45 10.41 22.70
CA ASN A 265 -16.19 9.73 22.95
C ASN A 265 -15.03 10.71 23.09
N ASP A 266 -14.04 10.32 23.89
CA ASP A 266 -12.79 11.06 24.12
C ASP A 266 -11.61 10.55 23.28
N HIS A 267 -11.84 9.50 22.50
CA HIS A 267 -10.90 8.87 21.57
C HIS A 267 -11.57 8.69 20.21
N PHE A 268 -10.78 8.51 19.15
CA PHE A 268 -11.30 8.21 17.82
C PHE A 268 -11.14 6.72 17.49
N SER A 269 -12.02 6.20 16.64
CA SER A 269 -11.87 4.90 16.00
C SER A 269 -11.81 5.06 14.47
N ASN A 270 -10.89 4.33 13.84
CA ASN A 270 -10.78 4.29 12.37
C ASN A 270 -12.05 3.70 11.73
N GLU A 271 -12.84 2.93 12.48
CA GLU A 271 -14.10 2.36 12.01
C GLU A 271 -15.15 3.43 11.67
N TRP A 272 -15.07 4.60 12.32
CA TRP A 272 -16.00 5.70 12.06
C TRP A 272 -15.91 6.23 10.64
N LEU A 273 -14.74 6.11 9.99
CA LEU A 273 -14.60 6.42 8.58
C LEU A 273 -15.56 5.57 7.73
N GLU A 274 -15.61 4.27 7.98
CA GLU A 274 -16.51 3.36 7.27
C GLU A 274 -17.98 3.66 7.59
N MET A 275 -18.29 4.06 8.82
CA MET A 275 -19.63 4.51 9.21
C MET A 275 -20.06 5.75 8.40
N TYR A 276 -19.22 6.78 8.31
CA TYR A 276 -19.54 7.97 7.53
C TYR A 276 -19.61 7.67 6.03
N ALA A 277 -18.75 6.80 5.51
CA ALA A 277 -18.85 6.31 4.15
C ALA A 277 -20.17 5.54 3.92
N ALA A 278 -20.62 4.73 4.87
CA ALA A 278 -21.91 4.04 4.81
C ALA A 278 -23.10 5.00 4.80
N ILE A 279 -23.05 6.08 5.59
CA ILE A 279 -24.06 7.14 5.55
C ILE A 279 -24.02 7.85 4.19
N ALA A 280 -22.84 8.22 3.69
CA ALA A 280 -22.68 8.92 2.42
C ALA A 280 -23.10 8.08 1.20
N ALA A 281 -23.05 6.74 1.28
CA ALA A 281 -23.44 5.85 0.20
C ALA A 281 -24.93 5.97 -0.22
N TYR A 282 -25.80 6.47 0.66
CA TYR A 282 -27.24 6.68 0.35
C TYR A 282 -27.49 7.81 -0.64
N LYS A 283 -26.65 8.86 -0.62
CA LYS A 283 -26.76 10.01 -1.54
C LYS A 283 -28.14 10.64 -1.55
N ASP A 284 -28.74 10.79 -0.37
CA ASP A 284 -30.05 11.40 -0.17
C ASP A 284 -30.05 12.48 0.94
N ALA A 285 -31.22 13.07 1.19
CA ALA A 285 -31.38 14.15 2.16
C ALA A 285 -31.17 13.70 3.61
N LYS A 286 -31.55 12.46 3.98
CA LYS A 286 -31.37 11.94 5.35
C LYS A 286 -29.90 11.70 5.62
N ALA A 287 -29.16 11.16 4.65
CA ALA A 287 -27.72 11.04 4.76
C ALA A 287 -27.03 12.40 4.93
N LEU A 288 -27.40 13.42 4.15
CA LEU A 288 -26.86 14.77 4.32
C LEU A 288 -27.15 15.35 5.71
N GLU A 289 -28.33 15.09 6.27
CA GLU A 289 -28.67 15.48 7.64
C GLU A 289 -27.72 14.83 8.65
N LEU A 290 -27.52 13.51 8.56
CA LEU A 290 -26.62 12.78 9.46
C LEU A 290 -25.16 13.25 9.33
N LEU A 291 -24.67 13.48 8.11
CA LEU A 291 -23.30 13.98 7.86
C LEU A 291 -23.06 15.38 8.45
N LYS A 292 -24.11 16.16 8.72
CA LYS A 292 -24.01 17.50 9.34
C LYS A 292 -23.99 17.47 10.86
N ILE A 293 -24.39 16.37 11.50
CA ILE A 293 -24.47 16.24 12.96
C ILE A 293 -23.13 16.58 13.65
N PRO A 294 -21.96 16.08 13.19
CA PRO A 294 -20.70 16.28 13.90
C PRO A 294 -20.28 17.74 14.03
N PHE A 295 -20.70 18.60 13.09
CA PHE A 295 -20.39 20.03 13.09
C PHE A 295 -21.07 20.78 14.24
N THR A 296 -22.12 20.21 14.84
CA THR A 296 -22.96 20.90 15.84
C THR A 296 -23.09 20.19 17.17
N LYS A 297 -22.78 18.88 17.23
CA LYS A 297 -23.07 18.05 18.41
C LYS A 297 -21.83 17.55 19.15
N VAL A 298 -20.69 17.41 18.49
CA VAL A 298 -19.45 16.95 19.15
C VAL A 298 -18.96 18.03 20.12
N GLN A 299 -18.78 17.67 21.38
CA GLN A 299 -18.34 18.59 22.42
C GLN A 299 -16.81 18.73 22.48
N HIS A 300 -16.09 17.62 22.23
CA HIS A 300 -14.63 17.58 22.30
C HIS A 300 -14.01 18.10 21.01
N GLN A 301 -13.38 19.28 21.06
CA GLN A 301 -12.81 19.93 19.86
C GLN A 301 -11.81 19.04 19.11
N ASN A 302 -10.94 18.30 19.82
CA ASN A 302 -9.97 17.41 19.19
C ASN A 302 -10.65 16.23 18.47
N ILE A 303 -11.78 15.74 18.98
CA ILE A 303 -12.55 14.64 18.37
C ILE A 303 -13.40 15.13 17.21
N LYS A 304 -13.88 16.38 17.28
CA LYS A 304 -14.61 17.03 16.20
C LYS A 304 -13.80 17.04 14.90
N GLU A 305 -12.50 17.31 14.97
CA GLU A 305 -11.62 17.30 13.80
C GLU A 305 -11.60 15.94 13.10
N TYR A 306 -11.49 14.84 13.86
CA TYR A 306 -11.54 13.48 13.31
C TYR A 306 -12.89 13.17 12.65
N HIS A 307 -14.01 13.51 13.30
CA HIS A 307 -15.31 13.30 12.66
C HIS A 307 -15.48 14.10 11.37
N ILE A 308 -15.07 15.36 11.34
CA ILE A 308 -15.17 16.18 10.13
C ILE A 308 -14.28 15.61 9.02
N LYS A 309 -13.06 15.18 9.37
CA LYS A 309 -12.16 14.50 8.43
C LYS A 309 -12.80 13.22 7.86
N PHE A 310 -13.41 12.41 8.72
CA PHE A 310 -14.08 11.18 8.27
C PHE A 310 -15.36 11.44 7.46
N VAL A 311 -16.11 12.50 7.77
CA VAL A 311 -17.22 12.96 6.92
C VAL A 311 -16.70 13.36 5.54
N TYR A 312 -15.61 14.15 5.49
CA TYR A 312 -14.98 14.57 4.25
C TYR A 312 -14.52 13.37 3.40
N GLU A 313 -13.77 12.44 3.99
CA GLU A 313 -13.28 11.24 3.31
C GLU A 313 -14.45 10.33 2.87
N GLY A 314 -15.45 10.13 3.72
CA GLY A 314 -16.65 9.34 3.40
C GLY A 314 -17.44 9.91 2.22
N ILE A 315 -17.54 11.24 2.11
CA ILE A 315 -18.15 11.92 0.96
C ILE A 315 -17.31 11.74 -0.30
N LEU A 316 -15.98 11.84 -0.23
CA LEU A 316 -15.12 11.67 -1.41
C LEU A 316 -15.17 10.25 -1.98
N VAL A 317 -15.32 9.23 -1.13
CA VAL A 317 -15.57 7.85 -1.56
C VAL A 317 -16.95 7.69 -2.20
N ASN A 318 -17.94 8.51 -1.79
CA ASN A 318 -19.32 8.46 -2.26
C ASN A 318 -19.81 9.82 -2.81
N PRO A 319 -19.19 10.37 -3.87
CA PRO A 319 -19.47 11.72 -4.31
C PRO A 319 -20.92 11.85 -4.80
N SER A 320 -21.52 12.99 -4.47
CA SER A 320 -22.90 13.35 -4.83
C SER A 320 -23.05 14.88 -4.85
N PRO A 321 -23.75 15.46 -5.83
CA PRO A 321 -24.03 16.90 -5.84
C PRO A 321 -24.74 17.41 -4.57
N LEU A 322 -25.45 16.54 -3.85
CA LEU A 322 -26.08 16.89 -2.57
C LEU A 322 -25.07 17.22 -1.46
N TYR A 323 -23.82 16.75 -1.59
CA TYR A 323 -22.76 16.90 -0.59
C TYR A 323 -21.78 18.01 -0.94
N ASP A 324 -21.83 18.56 -2.16
CA ASP A 324 -20.87 19.55 -2.65
C ASP A 324 -20.76 20.78 -1.73
N ASP A 325 -21.90 21.33 -1.30
CA ASP A 325 -21.91 22.48 -0.38
C ASP A 325 -21.26 22.16 0.96
N LEU A 326 -21.36 20.91 1.42
CA LEU A 326 -20.71 20.47 2.66
C LEU A 326 -19.19 20.35 2.46
N LEU A 327 -18.71 19.85 1.32
CA LEU A 327 -17.28 19.82 0.99
C LEU A 327 -16.69 21.25 0.95
N TRP A 328 -17.41 22.19 0.32
CA TRP A 328 -16.98 23.59 0.32
C TRP A 328 -16.91 24.17 1.71
N LYS A 329 -17.91 23.87 2.55
CA LYS A 329 -17.94 24.31 3.94
C LYS A 329 -16.76 23.74 4.74
N ILE A 330 -16.48 22.45 4.58
CA ILE A 330 -15.36 21.77 5.24
C ILE A 330 -14.02 22.43 4.86
N TRP A 331 -13.78 22.67 3.57
CA TRP A 331 -12.57 23.37 3.15
C TRP A 331 -12.51 24.78 3.74
N GLN A 332 -13.60 25.54 3.65
CA GLN A 332 -13.62 26.95 4.09
C GLN A 332 -13.44 27.13 5.60
N GLU A 333 -14.15 26.33 6.40
CA GLU A 333 -14.29 26.56 7.84
C GLU A 333 -13.33 25.69 8.66
N GLU A 334 -13.00 24.50 8.16
CA GLU A 334 -12.24 23.49 8.91
C GLU A 334 -10.85 23.26 8.28
N HIS A 335 -10.52 23.92 7.16
CA HIS A 335 -9.23 23.83 6.46
C HIS A 335 -8.84 22.41 6.02
N ILE A 336 -9.82 21.55 5.80
CA ILE A 336 -9.60 20.17 5.33
C ILE A 336 -9.78 20.13 3.81
N ILE A 337 -8.69 19.83 3.12
CA ILE A 337 -8.67 19.61 1.67
C ILE A 337 -7.51 18.66 1.33
N THR A 338 -7.80 17.69 0.46
CA THR A 338 -6.83 16.71 -0.08
C THR A 338 -6.63 16.96 -1.57
N LEU A 339 -5.61 16.34 -2.18
CA LEU A 339 -5.41 16.43 -3.63
C LEU A 339 -6.62 15.90 -4.42
N GLU A 340 -7.22 14.82 -3.95
CA GLU A 340 -8.44 14.25 -4.53
C GLU A 340 -9.62 15.22 -4.43
N GLY A 341 -9.91 15.76 -3.24
CA GLY A 341 -11.01 16.71 -3.09
C GLY A 341 -10.75 18.04 -3.80
N PHE A 342 -9.49 18.49 -3.87
CA PHE A 342 -9.12 19.64 -4.69
C PHE A 342 -9.43 19.38 -6.16
N THR A 343 -9.07 18.20 -6.67
CA THR A 343 -9.36 17.79 -8.05
C THR A 343 -10.86 17.73 -8.31
N TYR A 344 -11.63 17.13 -7.41
CA TYR A 344 -13.09 17.07 -7.49
C TYR A 344 -13.72 18.46 -7.52
N LEU A 345 -13.37 19.33 -6.56
CA LEU A 345 -13.93 20.68 -6.46
C LEU A 345 -13.48 21.60 -7.61
N LEU A 346 -12.26 21.41 -8.13
CA LEU A 346 -11.78 22.09 -9.34
C LEU A 346 -12.62 21.75 -10.57
N GLN A 347 -12.99 20.49 -10.74
CA GLN A 347 -13.88 20.07 -11.83
C GLN A 347 -15.31 20.60 -11.64
N LEU A 348 -15.78 20.65 -10.40
CA LEU A 348 -17.11 21.16 -10.06
C LEU A 348 -17.25 22.67 -10.28
N ASN A 349 -16.31 23.46 -9.75
CA ASN A 349 -16.34 24.93 -9.84
C ASN A 349 -14.93 25.52 -9.73
N SER A 350 -14.23 25.61 -10.87
CA SER A 350 -12.85 26.10 -10.92
C SER A 350 -12.69 27.55 -10.46
N GLY A 351 -13.71 28.40 -10.63
CA GLY A 351 -13.69 29.78 -10.15
C GLY A 351 -13.70 29.85 -8.62
N LYS A 352 -14.56 29.05 -7.96
CA LYS A 352 -14.61 28.97 -6.50
C LYS A 352 -13.34 28.33 -5.94
N THR A 353 -12.83 27.26 -6.58
CA THR A 353 -11.55 26.64 -6.21
C THR A 353 -10.41 27.64 -6.26
N LEU A 354 -10.35 28.50 -7.29
CA LEU A 354 -9.32 29.53 -7.42
C LEU A 354 -9.30 30.45 -6.20
N GLU A 355 -10.46 30.96 -5.80
CA GLU A 355 -10.57 31.90 -4.69
C GLU A 355 -10.29 31.24 -3.33
N PHE A 356 -10.63 29.96 -3.19
CA PHE A 356 -10.32 29.18 -2.00
C PHE A 356 -8.82 28.85 -1.92
N SER A 357 -8.16 28.50 -3.03
CA SER A 357 -6.69 28.34 -3.06
C SER A 357 -5.96 29.62 -2.69
N LYS A 358 -6.47 30.79 -3.11
CA LYS A 358 -5.91 32.08 -2.67
C LYS A 358 -6.03 32.28 -1.16
N LYS A 359 -7.16 31.87 -0.57
CA LYS A 359 -7.40 31.93 0.88
C LYS A 359 -6.51 30.96 1.64
N GLU A 360 -6.36 29.73 1.13
CA GLU A 360 -5.53 28.68 1.73
C GLU A 360 -4.07 29.12 1.81
N LEU A 361 -3.50 29.60 0.70
CA LEU A 361 -2.10 29.99 0.64
C LEU A 361 -1.81 31.37 1.22
N MET A 362 -2.84 32.21 1.39
CA MET A 362 -2.74 33.55 1.96
C MET A 362 -3.94 33.82 2.89
N PRO A 363 -3.86 33.42 4.19
CA PRO A 363 -5.00 33.40 5.10
C PRO A 363 -5.72 34.73 5.32
N ASN A 364 -5.06 35.87 5.10
CA ASN A 364 -5.68 37.20 5.19
C ASN A 364 -6.48 37.60 3.93
N TYR A 365 -6.46 36.78 2.88
CA TYR A 365 -7.24 37.00 1.66
C TYR A 365 -8.75 37.02 1.95
N GLN A 366 -9.48 37.85 1.22
CA GLN A 366 -10.93 37.90 1.25
C GLN A 366 -11.45 37.31 -0.05
N ILE A 367 -12.20 36.21 0.05
CA ILE A 367 -12.76 35.47 -1.09
C ILE A 367 -13.65 36.42 -1.90
N LYS A 368 -13.41 36.49 -3.21
CA LYS A 368 -14.25 37.25 -4.12
C LYS A 368 -15.26 36.33 -4.78
N ASN A 369 -16.49 36.80 -4.96
CA ASN A 369 -17.47 36.07 -5.74
C ASN A 369 -17.14 36.22 -7.24
N THR A 370 -16.37 35.28 -7.79
CA THR A 370 -16.03 35.25 -9.21
C THR A 370 -17.04 34.43 -10.00
N LYS A 371 -17.60 35.03 -11.05
CA LYS A 371 -18.43 34.33 -12.04
C LYS A 371 -17.61 33.71 -13.18
N SER A 372 -16.29 33.94 -13.19
CA SER A 372 -15.42 33.46 -14.27
C SER A 372 -14.91 32.06 -13.97
N THR A 373 -14.93 31.20 -14.98
CA THR A 373 -14.24 29.91 -14.97
C THR A 373 -12.73 30.13 -14.96
N ALA A 374 -12.01 29.46 -14.07
CA ALA A 374 -10.56 29.40 -14.06
C ALA A 374 -10.05 28.32 -15.04
N ARG A 375 -8.89 28.57 -15.66
CA ARG A 375 -8.23 27.65 -16.61
C ARG A 375 -7.35 26.66 -15.85
N PHE A 376 -7.31 25.41 -16.26
CA PHE A 376 -6.36 24.42 -15.75
C PHE A 376 -6.00 23.39 -16.82
N THR A 377 -4.88 22.71 -16.62
CA THR A 377 -4.33 21.66 -17.49
C THR A 377 -3.80 20.53 -16.62
N GLN A 378 -3.67 19.31 -17.14
CA GLN A 378 -3.15 18.18 -16.35
C GLN A 378 -1.79 18.45 -15.69
N GLY A 379 -0.94 19.28 -16.32
CA GLY A 379 0.38 19.63 -15.80
C GLY A 379 0.39 20.48 -14.51
N ILE A 380 -0.76 20.88 -13.96
CA ILE A 380 -0.77 21.56 -12.65
C ILE A 380 -0.61 20.60 -11.48
N PHE A 381 -1.02 19.34 -11.63
CA PHE A 381 -1.10 18.38 -10.53
C PHE A 381 0.28 17.80 -10.23
N THR A 382 0.65 17.84 -8.96
CA THR A 382 1.82 17.16 -8.40
C THR A 382 1.38 16.32 -7.20
N GLU A 383 2.29 15.55 -6.61
CA GLU A 383 1.99 14.81 -5.37
C GLU A 383 1.77 15.74 -4.17
N ASN A 384 2.16 17.02 -4.28
CA ASN A 384 1.99 18.03 -3.24
C ASN A 384 0.81 18.97 -3.55
N LEU A 385 -0.13 19.08 -2.61
CA LEU A 385 -1.32 19.91 -2.78
C LEU A 385 -1.00 21.41 -2.86
N GLU A 386 -0.10 21.91 -2.02
CA GLU A 386 0.28 23.32 -2.02
C GLU A 386 0.97 23.72 -3.34
N GLU A 387 1.86 22.87 -3.84
CA GLU A 387 2.47 23.09 -5.16
C GLU A 387 1.42 23.05 -6.27
N THR A 388 0.49 22.11 -6.23
CA THR A 388 -0.64 22.03 -7.17
C THR A 388 -1.45 23.33 -7.16
N MET A 389 -1.75 23.88 -5.98
CA MET A 389 -2.45 25.16 -5.85
C MET A 389 -1.62 26.33 -6.40
N LEU A 390 -0.30 26.37 -6.16
CA LEU A 390 0.59 27.39 -6.72
C LEU A 390 0.61 27.34 -8.26
N ASN A 391 0.73 26.15 -8.84
CA ASN A 391 0.67 25.93 -10.30
C ASN A 391 -0.67 26.40 -10.87
N PHE A 392 -1.77 26.03 -10.22
CA PHE A 392 -3.11 26.46 -10.62
C PHE A 392 -3.27 27.99 -10.56
N LEU A 393 -2.76 28.63 -9.51
CA LEU A 393 -2.79 30.08 -9.36
C LEU A 393 -1.91 30.77 -10.41
N LEU A 394 -0.74 30.22 -10.76
CA LEU A 394 0.14 30.80 -11.79
C LEU A 394 -0.54 30.94 -13.16
N ILE A 395 -1.38 29.98 -13.56
CA ILE A 395 -2.12 30.02 -14.85
C ILE A 395 -3.20 31.12 -14.85
N ASN A 396 -3.75 31.44 -13.67
CA ASN A 396 -4.95 32.26 -13.54
C ASN A 396 -4.70 33.67 -12.97
N ASP A 397 -3.69 33.84 -12.11
CA ASP A 397 -3.40 35.09 -11.40
C ASP A 397 -1.92 35.17 -11.01
N LYS A 398 -1.04 35.18 -12.02
CA LYS A 398 0.42 35.27 -11.86
C LYS A 398 0.87 36.39 -10.89
N PRO A 399 0.34 37.64 -10.96
CA PRO A 399 0.73 38.70 -10.02
C PRO A 399 0.42 38.35 -8.57
N PHE A 400 -0.72 37.72 -8.30
CA PHE A 400 -1.08 37.27 -6.97
C PHE A 400 -0.20 36.12 -6.50
N THR A 401 0.10 35.13 -7.35
CA THR A 401 1.03 34.05 -6.98
C THR A 401 2.42 34.58 -6.66
N TYR A 402 2.89 35.61 -7.38
CA TYR A 402 4.17 36.26 -7.07
C TYR A 402 4.14 36.94 -5.71
N LYS A 403 3.00 37.49 -5.30
CA LYS A 403 2.82 38.03 -3.94
C LYS A 403 2.92 36.91 -2.90
N ILE A 404 2.22 35.78 -3.10
CA ILE A 404 2.28 34.61 -2.21
C ILE A 404 3.73 34.14 -2.05
N LEU A 405 4.43 33.88 -3.16
CA LEU A 405 5.82 33.40 -3.13
C LEU A 405 6.73 34.37 -2.36
N LYS A 406 6.58 35.69 -2.58
CA LYS A 406 7.37 36.69 -1.84
C LYS A 406 7.08 36.69 -0.34
N GLU A 407 5.84 36.46 0.06
CA GLU A 407 5.44 36.35 1.47
C GLU A 407 5.98 35.05 2.09
N LYS A 408 5.79 33.92 1.41
CA LYS A 408 6.25 32.60 1.87
C LYS A 408 7.78 32.50 1.96
N ILE A 409 8.54 33.09 1.03
CA ILE A 409 10.00 33.22 1.16
C ILE A 409 10.40 33.94 2.45
N ALA A 410 9.60 34.90 2.91
CA ALA A 410 9.90 35.65 4.12
C ALA A 410 9.54 34.86 5.40
N THR A 411 8.50 34.04 5.38
CA THR A 411 7.87 33.50 6.59
C THR A 411 7.85 31.97 6.73
N ALA A 412 8.07 31.21 5.66
CA ALA A 412 7.98 29.74 5.71
C ALA A 412 9.02 29.13 6.66
N TYR A 413 8.63 28.01 7.28
CA TYR A 413 9.52 27.19 8.09
C TYR A 413 10.37 26.28 7.21
N VAL A 414 11.46 25.74 7.78
CA VAL A 414 12.44 24.93 7.04
C VAL A 414 11.82 23.76 6.28
N ASN A 415 10.79 23.12 6.85
CA ASN A 415 10.16 21.94 6.24
C ASN A 415 9.38 22.28 4.96
N ASP A 416 8.85 23.50 4.85
CA ASP A 416 8.02 23.91 3.70
C ASP A 416 8.79 24.80 2.71
N PHE A 417 9.94 25.34 3.14
CA PHE A 417 10.68 26.36 2.41
C PHE A 417 11.14 25.90 1.02
N GLU A 418 11.50 24.62 0.90
CA GLU A 418 11.99 24.02 -0.34
C GLU A 418 11.01 24.18 -1.50
N ILE A 419 9.71 23.98 -1.25
CA ILE A 419 8.67 24.07 -2.29
C ILE A 419 8.67 25.46 -2.92
N TYR A 420 8.79 26.51 -2.11
CA TYR A 420 8.78 27.88 -2.62
C TYR A 420 10.07 28.24 -3.36
N CYS A 421 11.23 27.79 -2.89
CA CYS A 421 12.49 27.99 -3.61
C CYS A 421 12.51 27.24 -4.94
N ALA A 422 12.08 25.98 -4.95
CA ALA A 422 11.95 25.19 -6.17
C ALA A 422 11.02 25.89 -7.19
N LYS A 423 9.89 26.44 -6.73
CA LYS A 423 8.98 27.19 -7.63
C LYS A 423 9.61 28.48 -8.17
N VAL A 424 10.36 29.22 -7.35
CA VAL A 424 11.05 30.43 -7.81
C VAL A 424 12.17 30.09 -8.81
N LEU A 425 12.91 29.01 -8.55
CA LEU A 425 13.93 28.48 -9.43
C LEU A 425 13.35 28.11 -10.80
N GLU A 426 12.22 27.39 -10.83
CA GLU A 426 11.49 27.04 -12.06
C GLU A 426 11.07 28.29 -12.85
N LEU A 427 10.57 29.33 -12.16
CA LEU A 427 10.14 30.57 -12.79
C LEU A 427 11.30 31.40 -13.36
N GLY A 428 12.50 31.30 -12.77
CA GLY A 428 13.70 32.03 -13.21
C GLY A 428 13.59 33.56 -13.18
N ASP A 429 12.62 34.11 -12.44
CA ASP A 429 12.32 35.55 -12.45
C ASP A 429 13.10 36.28 -11.33
N LYS A 430 14.02 37.16 -11.73
CA LYS A 430 14.86 37.93 -10.79
C LYS A 430 14.08 38.88 -9.86
N SER A 431 12.80 39.13 -10.09
CA SER A 431 11.96 39.95 -9.20
C SER A 431 11.77 39.37 -7.79
N PHE A 432 12.16 38.10 -7.56
CA PHE A 432 12.21 37.47 -6.24
C PHE A 432 13.52 37.74 -5.47
N ALA A 433 14.57 38.24 -6.14
CA ALA A 433 15.89 38.40 -5.53
C ALA A 433 15.86 39.25 -4.26
N GLU A 434 15.09 40.34 -4.22
CA GLU A 434 15.01 41.19 -3.03
C GLU A 434 14.37 40.47 -1.83
N SER A 435 13.31 39.68 -2.05
CA SER A 435 12.69 38.87 -0.99
C SER A 435 13.66 37.82 -0.46
N LEU A 436 14.38 37.14 -1.35
CA LEU A 436 15.40 36.16 -1.00
C LEU A 436 16.54 36.79 -0.18
N PHE A 437 17.08 37.94 -0.62
CA PHE A 437 18.11 38.65 0.14
C PHE A 437 17.61 39.15 1.49
N LYS A 438 16.35 39.60 1.57
CA LYS A 438 15.76 40.05 2.84
C LYS A 438 15.74 38.91 3.87
N ARG A 439 15.39 37.68 3.46
CA ARG A 439 15.45 36.50 4.33
C ARG A 439 16.90 36.11 4.64
N LEU A 440 17.75 36.04 3.61
CA LEU A 440 19.15 35.61 3.72
C LEU A 440 19.97 36.41 4.73
N LYS A 441 19.69 37.72 4.88
CA LYS A 441 20.42 38.61 5.80
C LYS A 441 20.48 38.12 7.24
N ASN A 442 19.45 37.42 7.70
CA ASN A 442 19.33 36.98 9.10
C ASN A 442 19.09 35.46 9.23
N GLU A 443 19.15 34.70 8.13
CA GLU A 443 18.87 33.27 8.16
C GLU A 443 19.99 32.51 8.87
N GLY A 444 19.63 31.67 9.83
CA GLY A 444 20.57 30.86 10.61
C GLY A 444 20.62 29.40 10.18
N ASN A 445 19.57 28.90 9.54
CA ASN A 445 19.45 27.49 9.19
C ASN A 445 20.09 27.19 7.83
N PRO A 446 21.13 26.33 7.75
CA PRO A 446 21.77 25.97 6.49
C PRO A 446 20.83 25.36 5.46
N HIS A 447 19.83 24.57 5.87
CA HIS A 447 18.85 24.01 4.96
C HIS A 447 18.05 25.09 4.21
N VAL A 448 17.91 26.29 4.79
CA VAL A 448 17.21 27.42 4.19
C VAL A 448 18.15 28.31 3.39
N TYR A 449 19.26 28.77 3.99
CA TYR A 449 20.12 29.75 3.29
C TYR A 449 20.86 29.15 2.09
N LEU A 450 21.17 27.84 2.10
CA LEU A 450 21.81 27.18 0.95
C LEU A 450 20.86 27.18 -0.25
N GLN A 451 19.60 26.81 -0.05
CA GLN A 451 18.56 26.87 -1.09
C GLN A 451 18.34 28.29 -1.61
N ILE A 452 18.36 29.30 -0.72
CA ILE A 452 18.29 30.71 -1.14
C ILE A 452 19.47 31.06 -2.07
N VAL A 453 20.69 30.70 -1.68
CA VAL A 453 21.89 31.01 -2.47
C VAL A 453 21.86 30.31 -3.82
N GLU A 454 21.52 29.03 -3.87
CA GLU A 454 21.37 28.29 -5.13
C GLU A 454 20.32 28.93 -6.05
N THR A 455 19.18 29.32 -5.50
CA THR A 455 18.13 30.03 -6.23
C THR A 455 18.62 31.36 -6.76
N LEU A 456 19.32 32.17 -5.96
CA LEU A 456 19.88 33.45 -6.38
C LEU A 456 20.92 33.29 -7.50
N ILE A 457 21.81 32.31 -7.39
CA ILE A 457 22.83 32.00 -8.40
C ILE A 457 22.19 31.57 -9.73
N SER A 458 21.07 30.85 -9.66
CA SER A 458 20.35 30.37 -10.85
C SER A 458 19.88 31.49 -11.79
N PHE A 459 19.71 32.71 -11.27
CA PHE A 459 19.36 33.89 -12.07
C PHE A 459 20.50 34.36 -12.99
N LYS A 460 21.72 33.82 -12.83
CA LYS A 460 22.90 34.10 -13.67
C LYS A 460 23.21 35.60 -13.78
N ASP A 461 22.98 36.35 -12.70
CA ASP A 461 23.21 37.79 -12.62
C ASP A 461 24.45 38.07 -11.75
N LYS A 462 25.43 38.76 -12.33
CA LYS A 462 26.70 39.05 -11.65
C LYS A 462 26.51 39.95 -10.42
N ALA A 463 25.59 40.92 -10.49
CA ALA A 463 25.32 41.82 -9.36
C ALA A 463 24.66 41.07 -8.20
N ILE A 464 23.84 40.05 -8.50
CA ILE A 464 23.29 39.14 -7.49
C ILE A 464 24.42 38.35 -6.84
N ASN A 465 25.36 37.79 -7.63
CA ASN A 465 26.49 37.03 -7.08
C ASN A 465 27.38 37.88 -6.17
N GLU A 466 27.69 39.12 -6.55
CA GLU A 466 28.43 40.07 -5.72
C GLU A 466 27.69 40.34 -4.40
N ARG A 467 26.38 40.55 -4.45
CA ARG A 467 25.55 40.79 -3.26
C ARG A 467 25.43 39.56 -2.35
N ILE A 468 25.50 38.33 -2.86
CA ILE A 468 25.59 37.10 -2.03
C ILE A 468 26.83 37.16 -1.14
N LEU A 469 27.98 37.53 -1.71
CA LEU A 469 29.24 37.63 -0.97
C LEU A 469 29.19 38.75 0.08
N GLU A 470 28.55 39.87 -0.21
CA GLU A 470 28.32 40.95 0.74
C GLU A 470 27.43 40.51 1.92
N VAL A 471 26.32 39.83 1.64
CA VAL A 471 25.41 39.33 2.69
C VAL A 471 26.10 38.27 3.54
N ARG A 472 26.92 37.38 2.95
CA ARG A 472 27.70 36.39 3.70
C ARG A 472 28.66 37.03 4.71
N LYS A 473 29.23 38.20 4.40
CA LYS A 473 30.10 38.95 5.34
C LYS A 473 29.29 39.51 6.52
N GLN A 474 28.02 39.83 6.31
CA GLN A 474 27.14 40.41 7.33
C GLN A 474 26.46 39.32 8.19
N ASN A 475 25.97 38.25 7.57
CA ASN A 475 25.33 37.14 8.24
C ASN A 475 26.37 36.11 8.72
N LYS A 476 26.74 36.19 10.00
CA LYS A 476 27.75 35.31 10.60
C LYS A 476 27.36 33.82 10.56
N ASN A 477 26.07 33.49 10.54
CA ASN A 477 25.58 32.11 10.52
C ASN A 477 25.94 31.37 9.22
N MET A 478 26.23 32.09 8.13
CA MET A 478 26.66 31.51 6.86
C MET A 478 28.14 31.08 6.87
N ASN A 479 28.85 31.24 8.01
CA ASN A 479 30.27 30.95 8.15
C ASN A 479 30.58 29.93 9.27
N VAL A 480 29.56 29.21 9.75
CA VAL A 480 29.68 28.20 10.80
C VAL A 480 29.31 26.80 10.29
N ASP A 481 29.94 25.79 10.89
CA ASP A 481 29.66 24.37 10.73
C ASP A 481 29.59 23.86 9.28
N TRP A 482 28.84 22.77 9.09
CA TRP A 482 28.67 22.08 7.81
C TRP A 482 28.04 22.95 6.72
N GLY A 483 27.22 23.93 7.11
CA GLY A 483 26.58 24.85 6.19
C GLY A 483 27.57 25.78 5.48
N SER A 484 28.61 26.25 6.20
CA SER A 484 29.70 27.05 5.60
C SER A 484 30.49 26.25 4.55
N TYR A 485 30.81 24.99 4.83
CA TYR A 485 31.51 24.11 3.89
C TYR A 485 30.67 23.86 2.63
N SER A 486 29.36 23.62 2.80
CA SER A 486 28.43 23.41 1.68
C SER A 486 28.27 24.67 0.83
N LEU A 487 28.19 25.84 1.47
CA LEU A 487 28.13 27.13 0.78
C LEU A 487 29.39 27.39 -0.06
N ASN A 488 30.59 27.07 0.47
CA ASN A 488 31.83 27.18 -0.30
C ASN A 488 31.78 26.32 -1.56
N ALA A 489 31.36 25.05 -1.43
CA ALA A 489 31.25 24.15 -2.58
C ALA A 489 30.27 24.68 -3.64
N ILE A 490 29.14 25.27 -3.23
CA ILE A 490 28.17 25.89 -4.15
C ILE A 490 28.79 27.07 -4.89
N LEU A 491 29.48 27.98 -4.18
CA LEU A 491 30.10 29.16 -4.78
C LEU A 491 31.24 28.78 -5.75
N GLU A 492 32.11 27.84 -5.35
CA GLU A 492 33.21 27.33 -6.17
C GLU A 492 32.70 26.67 -7.44
N LYS A 493 31.69 25.79 -7.34
CA LYS A 493 31.05 25.13 -8.49
C LYS A 493 30.50 26.12 -9.51
N ASN A 494 30.11 27.32 -9.07
CA ASN A 494 29.54 28.37 -9.91
C ASN A 494 30.55 29.48 -10.26
N ASN A 495 31.85 29.32 -9.96
CA ASN A 495 32.91 30.29 -10.21
C ASN A 495 32.68 31.67 -9.55
N ILE A 496 32.08 31.69 -8.36
CA ILE A 496 31.86 32.90 -7.56
C ILE A 496 32.93 32.95 -6.48
N LYS A 497 33.74 34.02 -6.46
CA LYS A 497 34.91 34.17 -5.58
C LYS A 497 34.78 35.34 -4.64
#